data_AF-A0A961ZF39-F1
#
_entry.id   AF-A0A961ZF39-F1
#
_cell.length_a   1.000
_cell.length_b   1.000
_cell.length_c   1.000
_cell.angle_alpha   90.00
_cell.angle_beta   90.00
_cell.angle_gamma   90.00
#
_symmetry.space_group_name_H-M   'P 1'
#
loop_
_entity.id
_entity.type
_entity.pdbx_description
1 polymer ?
#
loop_
_entity_poly.entity_id
_entity_poly.type
_entity_poly.pdbx_seq_one_letter_code
_entity_poly.pdbx_strand_id
1 'polypeptide(L)'
;MNATLNLKTSSSIRRLFALMAFTLAALVPGLAWADEWVADQLRGNVLVFSSGDWVQLERGDIVDDDRYIRTMGSGRVTFMRGNEVIEMAGNTQMRIKDSNGRQFTTVLQDFGTVSIEAEVQNVQHFAVETPFLAAVVKGTRFTVSVGNDNASVKVDRGLVEVQDHMHGMKTFVPAGQRAKVQQNRAMQISGSGQRYMFIADNGELMTPADADDKVRSGGNNNNPGGGNNSAANQDQAVANNNSNANSGNGGSGNGGSGNGGSNNSGGNSSNNASAKSNNG
;
A
#
# COMPACT_ATOMS: atom_id res chain seq x y z
N MET A 1 -58.89 13.60 -89.26
CA MET A 1 -58.77 14.85 -88.48
C MET A 1 -58.02 14.52 -87.21
N ASN A 2 -56.92 15.23 -86.91
CA ASN A 2 -56.13 15.02 -85.70
C ASN A 2 -56.43 16.11 -84.68
N ALA A 3 -56.63 15.74 -83.41
CA ALA A 3 -56.44 16.65 -82.27
C ALA A 3 -56.15 15.83 -80.99
N THR A 4 -55.09 16.21 -80.29
CA THR A 4 -54.59 15.65 -79.02
C THR A 4 -55.18 16.35 -77.79
N LEU A 5 -55.12 15.73 -76.60
CA LEU A 5 -54.28 16.21 -75.46
C LEU A 5 -54.29 15.32 -74.20
N ASN A 6 -53.29 15.58 -73.34
CA ASN A 6 -52.86 14.92 -72.07
C ASN A 6 -53.92 14.96 -70.92
N LEU A 7 -53.77 14.37 -69.71
CA LEU A 7 -52.65 14.11 -68.77
C LEU A 7 -52.87 12.78 -67.98
N LYS A 8 -51.86 11.97 -67.65
CA LYS A 8 -50.77 12.05 -66.61
C LYS A 8 -51.15 11.48 -65.22
N THR A 9 -50.20 10.77 -64.62
CA THR A 9 -50.26 9.80 -63.50
C THR A 9 -50.54 10.36 -62.10
N SER A 10 -51.09 9.50 -61.22
CA SER A 10 -51.03 9.64 -59.76
C SER A 10 -50.70 8.28 -59.11
N SER A 11 -49.68 8.24 -58.26
CA SER A 11 -49.01 7.00 -57.81
C SER A 11 -48.94 6.87 -56.28
N SER A 12 -49.97 7.36 -55.57
CA SER A 12 -49.83 7.78 -54.17
C SER A 12 -50.37 6.80 -53.11
N ILE A 13 -51.19 5.82 -53.48
CA ILE A 13 -52.03 5.08 -52.50
C ILE A 13 -51.47 3.69 -52.10
N ARG A 14 -50.57 3.09 -52.89
CA ARG A 14 -50.00 1.74 -52.59
C ARG A 14 -48.73 1.74 -51.72
N ARG A 15 -48.21 2.90 -51.31
CA ARG A 15 -46.95 3.01 -50.55
C ARG A 15 -47.12 3.11 -49.03
N LEU A 16 -48.34 3.22 -48.51
CA LEU A 16 -48.58 3.54 -47.10
C LEU A 16 -48.53 2.32 -46.14
N PHE A 17 -48.70 1.09 -46.63
CA PHE A 17 -48.69 -0.13 -45.81
C PHE A 17 -47.37 -0.93 -45.85
N ALA A 18 -46.43 -0.59 -46.73
CA ALA A 18 -45.15 -1.30 -46.87
C ALA A 18 -43.99 -0.67 -46.05
N LEU A 19 -44.26 0.37 -45.26
CA LEU A 19 -43.26 1.12 -44.50
C LEU A 19 -43.36 0.97 -42.97
N MET A 20 -44.41 0.29 -42.46
CA MET A 20 -44.65 0.12 -41.02
C MET A 20 -44.21 -1.25 -40.46
N ALA A 21 -43.59 -2.09 -41.29
CA ALA A 21 -43.15 -3.44 -40.92
C ALA A 21 -41.62 -3.62 -40.87
N PHE A 22 -40.83 -2.56 -41.09
CA PHE A 22 -39.36 -2.65 -41.22
C PHE A 22 -38.58 -1.75 -40.24
N THR A 23 -39.25 -1.11 -39.28
CA THR A 23 -38.65 -0.10 -38.37
C THR A 23 -38.72 -0.50 -36.89
N LEU A 24 -38.80 -1.80 -36.58
CA LEU A 24 -38.86 -2.32 -35.20
C LEU A 24 -37.88 -3.48 -34.93
N ALA A 25 -36.70 -3.45 -35.57
CA ALA A 25 -35.71 -4.53 -35.51
C ALA A 25 -34.34 -4.13 -34.94
N ALA A 26 -34.19 -2.90 -34.40
CA ALA A 26 -32.88 -2.32 -34.08
C ALA A 26 -32.81 -1.66 -32.68
N LEU A 27 -33.61 -2.12 -31.73
CA LEU A 27 -33.47 -1.74 -30.31
C LEU A 27 -33.37 -2.98 -29.42
N VAL A 28 -32.39 -3.83 -29.70
CA VAL A 28 -31.86 -4.76 -28.69
C VAL A 28 -30.97 -3.91 -27.78
N PRO A 29 -31.35 -3.61 -26.53
CA PRO A 29 -30.40 -3.05 -25.59
C PRO A 29 -29.28 -4.08 -25.43
N GLY A 30 -28.05 -3.69 -25.76
CA GLY A 30 -26.89 -4.49 -25.43
C GLY A 30 -26.89 -4.68 -23.92
N LEU A 31 -27.11 -5.92 -23.48
CA LEU A 31 -26.86 -6.28 -22.08
C LEU A 31 -25.37 -6.03 -21.87
N ALA A 32 -25.04 -5.01 -21.07
CA ALA A 32 -23.69 -4.84 -20.57
C ALA A 32 -23.43 -5.99 -19.59
N TRP A 33 -22.98 -7.12 -20.13
CA TRP A 33 -22.39 -8.18 -19.32
C TRP A 33 -21.17 -7.54 -18.65
N ALA A 34 -20.92 -7.85 -17.38
CA ALA A 34 -19.61 -7.58 -16.84
C ALA A 34 -18.64 -8.40 -17.69
N ASP A 35 -17.68 -7.76 -18.36
CA ASP A 35 -16.68 -8.49 -19.13
C ASP A 35 -15.98 -9.48 -18.19
N GLU A 36 -15.61 -10.65 -18.71
CA GLU A 36 -15.00 -11.71 -17.92
C GLU A 36 -13.47 -11.56 -17.93
N TRP A 37 -12.80 -11.98 -16.86
CA TRP A 37 -11.34 -12.02 -16.82
C TRP A 37 -10.82 -13.24 -17.57
N VAL A 38 -10.24 -13.02 -18.74
CA VAL A 38 -9.75 -14.08 -19.63
C VAL A 38 -8.22 -14.14 -19.61
N ALA A 39 -7.67 -15.36 -19.55
CA ALA A 39 -6.23 -15.60 -19.62
C ALA A 39 -5.68 -15.48 -21.06
N ASP A 40 -5.30 -14.28 -21.49
CA ASP A 40 -4.81 -13.99 -22.86
C ASP A 40 -3.43 -14.61 -23.16
N GLN A 41 -2.50 -14.53 -22.19
CA GLN A 41 -1.13 -15.00 -22.38
C GLN A 41 -0.66 -15.81 -21.18
N LEU A 42 -0.10 -17.00 -21.44
CA LEU A 42 0.47 -17.85 -20.40
C LEU A 42 1.85 -18.36 -20.84
N ARG A 43 2.74 -18.56 -19.88
CA ARG A 43 4.01 -19.28 -20.03
C ARG A 43 4.31 -20.07 -18.75
N GLY A 44 4.88 -21.26 -18.89
CA GLY A 44 5.22 -22.13 -17.75
C GLY A 44 3.98 -22.61 -16.98
N ASN A 45 4.19 -23.05 -15.74
CA ASN A 45 3.12 -23.61 -14.91
C ASN A 45 2.34 -22.49 -14.22
N VAL A 46 1.05 -22.41 -14.56
CA VAL A 46 0.07 -21.49 -13.99
C VAL A 46 -1.13 -22.35 -13.61
N LEU A 47 -1.56 -22.24 -12.36
CA LEU A 47 -2.57 -23.11 -11.79
C LEU A 47 -3.75 -22.27 -11.29
N VAL A 48 -4.96 -22.78 -11.43
CA VAL A 48 -6.17 -22.24 -10.80
C VAL A 48 -6.75 -23.30 -9.87
N PHE A 49 -7.22 -22.88 -8.69
CA PHE A 49 -7.86 -23.77 -7.73
C PHE A 49 -9.35 -23.93 -8.07
N SER A 50 -9.75 -25.10 -8.53
CA SER A 50 -11.12 -25.41 -8.95
C SER A 50 -11.55 -26.78 -8.42
N SER A 51 -12.80 -26.88 -7.99
CA SER A 51 -13.43 -28.13 -7.52
C SER A 51 -12.68 -28.89 -6.40
N GLY A 52 -11.78 -28.22 -5.68
CA GLY A 52 -10.98 -28.80 -4.59
C GLY A 52 -9.52 -29.10 -4.95
N ASP A 53 -9.14 -28.97 -6.22
CA ASP A 53 -7.81 -29.29 -6.73
C ASP A 53 -7.16 -28.11 -7.47
N TRP A 54 -5.84 -28.18 -7.64
CA TRP A 54 -5.08 -27.26 -8.51
C TRP A 54 -5.04 -27.82 -9.94
N VAL A 55 -5.71 -27.12 -10.86
CA VAL A 55 -5.77 -27.45 -12.28
C VAL A 55 -4.85 -26.50 -13.05
N GLN A 56 -4.19 -26.99 -14.11
CA GLN A 56 -3.41 -26.13 -15.01
C GLN A 56 -4.38 -25.18 -15.74
N LEU A 57 -4.05 -23.89 -15.72
CA LEU A 57 -4.76 -22.86 -16.47
C LEU A 57 -4.26 -22.86 -17.92
N GLU A 58 -5.18 -22.73 -18.88
CA GLU A 58 -4.92 -22.65 -20.31
C GLU A 58 -5.22 -21.26 -20.88
N ARG A 59 -4.86 -21.03 -22.14
CA ARG A 59 -5.13 -19.76 -22.84
C ARG A 59 -6.59 -19.70 -23.26
N GLY A 60 -7.26 -18.60 -22.93
CA GLY A 60 -8.68 -18.39 -23.22
C GLY A 60 -9.60 -18.86 -22.09
N ASP A 61 -9.04 -19.44 -21.02
CA ASP A 61 -9.80 -19.74 -19.81
C ASP A 61 -10.32 -18.47 -19.17
N ILE A 62 -11.60 -18.51 -18.77
CA ILE A 62 -12.23 -17.52 -17.91
C ILE A 62 -11.90 -17.89 -16.46
N VAL A 63 -11.56 -16.88 -15.65
CA VAL A 63 -11.34 -17.05 -14.21
C VAL A 63 -12.62 -16.65 -13.46
N ASP A 64 -13.26 -17.61 -12.77
CA ASP A 64 -14.38 -17.28 -11.88
C ASP A 64 -13.93 -16.33 -10.74
N ASP A 65 -14.89 -15.59 -10.20
CA ASP A 65 -14.73 -14.76 -9.00
C ASP A 65 -14.15 -15.53 -7.79
N ASP A 66 -13.27 -14.88 -7.04
CA ASP A 66 -12.62 -15.38 -5.80
C ASP A 66 -11.81 -16.69 -5.94
N ARG A 67 -11.42 -17.09 -7.15
CA ARG A 67 -10.56 -18.28 -7.37
C ARG A 67 -9.10 -17.97 -7.11
N TYR A 68 -8.43 -18.87 -6.39
CA TYR A 68 -6.96 -18.80 -6.22
C TYR A 68 -6.26 -19.13 -7.53
N ILE A 69 -5.40 -18.22 -7.96
CA ILE A 69 -4.51 -18.36 -9.11
C ILE A 69 -3.08 -18.38 -8.57
N ARG A 70 -2.25 -19.32 -9.03
CA ARG A 70 -0.86 -19.47 -8.60
C ARG A 70 0.06 -19.68 -9.80
N THR A 71 1.10 -18.88 -9.89
CA THR A 71 2.21 -19.06 -10.84
C THR A 71 3.40 -19.72 -10.15
N MET A 72 4.00 -20.72 -10.78
CA MET A 72 5.28 -21.28 -10.32
C MET A 72 6.46 -20.42 -10.81
N GLY A 73 7.71 -20.79 -10.54
CA GLY A 73 8.87 -19.92 -10.82
C GLY A 73 9.01 -19.47 -12.28
N SER A 74 8.79 -20.38 -13.24
CA SER A 74 8.71 -20.08 -14.67
C SER A 74 7.33 -19.60 -15.13
N GLY A 75 6.30 -19.72 -14.28
CA GLY A 75 4.92 -19.34 -14.54
C GLY A 75 4.79 -17.83 -14.77
N ARG A 76 4.06 -17.43 -15.81
CA ARG A 76 3.62 -16.05 -16.07
C ARG A 76 2.23 -16.12 -16.70
N VAL A 77 1.34 -15.23 -16.31
CA VAL A 77 0.02 -15.08 -16.94
C VAL A 77 -0.36 -13.61 -17.05
N THR A 78 -0.98 -13.24 -18.16
CA THR A 78 -1.64 -11.96 -18.39
C THR A 78 -3.14 -12.23 -18.53
N PHE A 79 -3.93 -11.66 -17.62
CA PHE A 79 -5.38 -11.60 -17.72
C PHE A 79 -5.80 -10.29 -18.34
N MET A 80 -6.83 -10.33 -19.18
CA MET A 80 -7.42 -9.16 -19.80
C MET A 80 -8.93 -9.12 -19.58
N ARG A 81 -9.45 -7.91 -19.43
CA ARG A 81 -10.88 -7.61 -19.41
C ARG A 81 -11.10 -6.22 -20.01
N GLY A 82 -11.67 -6.14 -21.21
CA GLY A 82 -11.79 -4.88 -21.94
C GLY A 82 -10.42 -4.19 -22.12
N ASN A 83 -10.27 -3.01 -21.51
CA ASN A 83 -9.02 -2.24 -21.51
C ASN A 83 -8.14 -2.47 -20.26
N GLU A 84 -8.55 -3.33 -19.33
CA GLU A 84 -7.84 -3.62 -18.09
C GLU A 84 -6.95 -4.86 -18.22
N VAL A 85 -5.78 -4.83 -17.58
CA VAL A 85 -4.77 -5.90 -17.65
C VAL A 85 -4.21 -6.21 -16.27
N ILE A 86 -4.11 -7.50 -15.94
CA ILE A 86 -3.44 -8.01 -14.74
C ILE A 86 -2.34 -8.98 -15.17
N GLU A 87 -1.08 -8.65 -14.90
CA GLU A 87 0.07 -9.50 -15.19
C GLU A 87 0.62 -10.12 -13.89
N MET A 88 0.67 -11.45 -13.79
CA MET A 88 1.35 -12.17 -12.71
C MET A 88 2.79 -12.50 -13.10
N ALA A 89 3.75 -12.07 -12.27
CA ALA A 89 5.09 -12.62 -12.25
C ALA A 89 5.07 -14.07 -11.71
N GLY A 90 6.18 -14.79 -11.81
CA GLY A 90 6.28 -16.15 -11.25
C GLY A 90 6.44 -16.15 -9.73
N ASN A 91 6.14 -17.28 -9.09
CA ASN A 91 6.04 -17.40 -7.64
C ASN A 91 5.07 -16.37 -7.04
N THR A 92 3.90 -16.22 -7.64
CA THR A 92 2.86 -15.26 -7.23
C THR A 92 1.55 -15.99 -7.01
N GLN A 93 0.82 -15.60 -5.96
CA GLN A 93 -0.55 -16.04 -5.73
C GLN A 93 -1.47 -14.84 -5.54
N MET A 94 -2.63 -14.89 -6.20
CA MET A 94 -3.68 -13.91 -6.03
C MET A 94 -5.07 -14.52 -6.23
N ARG A 95 -6.11 -13.73 -5.94
CA ARG A 95 -7.49 -13.93 -6.35
C ARG A 95 -8.00 -12.63 -6.98
N ILE A 96 -8.92 -12.73 -7.93
CA ILE A 96 -9.63 -11.57 -8.47
C ILE A 96 -11.02 -11.56 -7.85
N LYS A 97 -11.48 -10.40 -7.36
CA LYS A 97 -12.83 -10.19 -6.85
C LYS A 97 -13.54 -9.09 -7.62
N ASP A 98 -14.69 -9.39 -8.20
CA ASP A 98 -15.58 -8.41 -8.80
C ASP A 98 -16.79 -8.15 -7.90
N SER A 99 -17.07 -6.87 -7.66
CA SER A 99 -18.21 -6.49 -6.82
C SER A 99 -19.52 -6.70 -7.58
N ASN A 100 -20.27 -7.76 -7.26
CA ASN A 100 -21.59 -8.04 -7.85
C ASN A 100 -22.52 -6.81 -7.80
N GLY A 101 -22.66 -6.11 -8.93
CA GLY A 101 -23.46 -4.88 -9.06
C GLY A 101 -22.72 -3.55 -8.99
N ARG A 102 -21.39 -3.53 -8.85
CA ARG A 102 -20.53 -2.34 -9.05
C ARG A 102 -19.40 -2.66 -10.00
N GLN A 103 -19.03 -1.71 -10.85
CA GLN A 103 -17.77 -1.75 -11.60
C GLN A 103 -16.63 -1.46 -10.61
N PHE A 104 -16.29 -2.43 -9.75
CA PHE A 104 -15.16 -2.36 -8.85
C PHE A 104 -14.50 -3.75 -8.72
N THR A 105 -13.20 -3.80 -8.99
CA THR A 105 -12.40 -5.02 -8.92
C THR A 105 -11.32 -4.91 -7.85
N THR A 106 -11.19 -5.95 -7.03
CA THR A 106 -10.12 -6.08 -6.05
C THR A 106 -9.28 -7.30 -6.39
N VAL A 107 -7.99 -7.10 -6.67
CA VAL A 107 -7.01 -8.19 -6.71
C VAL A 107 -6.50 -8.42 -5.29
N LEU A 108 -6.84 -9.56 -4.69
CA LEU A 108 -6.31 -10.00 -3.40
C LEU A 108 -4.99 -10.75 -3.65
N GLN A 109 -3.86 -10.11 -3.37
CA GLN A 109 -2.53 -10.69 -3.60
C GLN A 109 -1.90 -11.17 -2.28
N ASP A 110 -1.67 -12.48 -2.19
CA ASP A 110 -1.11 -13.09 -0.97
C ASP A 110 0.43 -12.96 -0.92
N PHE A 111 1.11 -13.19 -2.06
CA PHE A 111 2.57 -13.06 -2.20
C PHE A 111 2.99 -12.90 -3.67
N GLY A 112 4.24 -12.50 -3.91
CA GLY A 112 4.87 -12.47 -5.24
C GLY A 112 4.85 -11.10 -5.89
N THR A 113 4.54 -10.99 -7.19
CA THR A 113 4.45 -9.70 -7.89
C THR A 113 3.37 -9.68 -8.96
N VAL A 114 2.53 -8.66 -8.92
CA VAL A 114 1.45 -8.40 -9.87
C VAL A 114 1.63 -6.99 -10.46
N SER A 115 1.52 -6.86 -11.78
CA SER A 115 1.38 -5.55 -12.44
C SER A 115 -0.06 -5.35 -12.90
N ILE A 116 -0.56 -4.13 -12.72
CA ILE A 116 -1.91 -3.71 -13.09
C ILE A 116 -1.82 -2.58 -14.12
N GLU A 117 -2.61 -2.67 -15.17
CA GLU A 117 -3.00 -1.54 -16.02
C GLU A 117 -4.52 -1.39 -15.92
N ALA A 118 -4.97 -0.44 -15.08
CA ALA A 118 -6.39 -0.14 -14.89
C ALA A 118 -6.85 0.92 -15.89
N GLU A 119 -8.08 0.80 -16.38
CA GLU A 119 -8.70 1.76 -17.30
C GLU A 119 -8.83 3.14 -16.65
N VAL A 120 -8.85 4.22 -17.45
CA VAL A 120 -9.09 5.57 -16.92
C VAL A 120 -10.57 5.80 -16.71
N GLN A 121 -10.99 5.98 -15.46
CA GLN A 121 -12.37 6.23 -15.08
C GLN A 121 -12.48 7.46 -14.16
N ASN A 122 -13.67 8.05 -14.09
CA ASN A 122 -13.91 9.21 -13.22
C ASN A 122 -13.92 8.86 -11.72
N VAL A 123 -14.18 7.58 -11.39
CA VAL A 123 -14.26 7.03 -10.04
C VAL A 123 -13.21 5.94 -9.80
N GLN A 124 -12.89 5.68 -8.54
CA GLN A 124 -12.12 4.50 -8.16
C GLN A 124 -12.93 3.24 -8.48
N HIS A 125 -12.32 2.30 -9.19
CA HIS A 125 -12.93 1.06 -9.69
C HIS A 125 -11.97 -0.14 -9.60
N PHE A 126 -10.75 0.06 -9.11
CA PHE A 126 -9.76 -0.99 -9.03
C PHE A 126 -8.93 -0.84 -7.76
N ALA A 127 -8.68 -1.97 -7.08
CA ALA A 127 -7.75 -2.06 -5.96
C ALA A 127 -6.85 -3.30 -6.09
N VAL A 128 -5.64 -3.21 -5.54
CA VAL A 128 -4.87 -4.38 -5.12
C VAL A 128 -4.77 -4.35 -3.61
N GLU A 129 -5.25 -5.39 -2.95
CA GLU A 129 -5.12 -5.58 -1.50
C GLU A 129 -4.11 -6.68 -1.21
N THR A 130 -3.34 -6.47 -0.14
CA THR A 130 -2.29 -7.37 0.33
C THR A 130 -2.39 -7.46 1.86
N PRO A 131 -1.69 -8.39 2.53
CA PRO A 131 -1.62 -8.43 3.99
C PRO A 131 -1.04 -7.16 4.66
N PHE A 132 -0.40 -6.27 3.90
CA PHE A 132 0.34 -5.11 4.42
C PHE A 132 -0.27 -3.76 4.00
N LEU A 133 -0.83 -3.69 2.79
CA LEU A 133 -1.35 -2.45 2.17
C LEU A 133 -2.50 -2.71 1.19
N ALA A 134 -3.27 -1.66 0.92
CA ALA A 134 -4.11 -1.54 -0.26
C ALA A 134 -3.58 -0.45 -1.22
N ALA A 135 -3.73 -0.68 -2.51
CA ALA A 135 -3.41 0.25 -3.60
C ALA A 135 -4.68 0.51 -4.42
N VAL A 136 -5.31 1.68 -4.24
CA VAL A 136 -6.62 2.02 -4.83
C VAL A 136 -6.46 3.06 -5.94
N VAL A 137 -7.11 2.81 -7.09
CA VAL A 137 -6.83 3.55 -8.33
C VAL A 137 -8.06 3.83 -9.20
N LYS A 138 -7.87 4.71 -10.19
CA LYS A 138 -8.88 5.08 -11.20
C LYS A 138 -8.33 5.29 -12.62
N GLY A 139 -7.19 4.68 -12.95
CA GLY A 139 -6.51 4.87 -14.24
C GLY A 139 -5.01 5.00 -14.11
N THR A 140 -4.35 3.86 -13.94
CA THR A 140 -2.94 3.79 -13.51
C THR A 140 -2.26 2.56 -14.08
N ARG A 141 -0.94 2.65 -14.28
CA ARG A 141 -0.08 1.48 -14.45
C ARG A 141 0.89 1.39 -13.27
N PHE A 142 0.87 0.28 -12.55
CA PHE A 142 1.67 0.10 -11.34
C PHE A 142 1.97 -1.39 -11.09
N THR A 143 2.99 -1.66 -10.29
CA THR A 143 3.39 -2.99 -9.87
C THR A 143 3.36 -3.09 -8.36
N VAL A 144 2.70 -4.14 -7.84
CA VAL A 144 2.67 -4.49 -6.42
C VAL A 144 3.52 -5.74 -6.20
N SER A 145 4.52 -5.62 -5.33
CA SER A 145 5.37 -6.74 -4.90
C SER A 145 5.15 -7.00 -3.41
N VAL A 146 4.92 -8.26 -3.05
CA VAL A 146 4.65 -8.72 -1.68
C VAL A 146 5.67 -9.78 -1.30
N GLY A 147 6.41 -9.52 -0.21
CA GLY A 147 7.35 -10.45 0.42
C GLY A 147 6.86 -10.92 1.79
N ASN A 148 7.77 -11.47 2.60
CA ASN A 148 7.41 -12.09 3.88
C ASN A 148 6.98 -11.09 4.97
N ASP A 149 7.56 -9.89 4.97
CA ASP A 149 7.43 -8.86 6.03
C ASP A 149 7.14 -7.46 5.46
N ASN A 150 6.90 -7.37 4.15
CA ASN A 150 6.78 -6.11 3.43
C ASN A 150 5.97 -6.22 2.14
N ALA A 151 5.40 -5.09 1.73
CA ALA A 151 4.89 -4.89 0.37
C ALA A 151 5.40 -3.57 -0.20
N SER A 152 5.45 -3.45 -1.53
CA SER A 152 5.76 -2.19 -2.20
C SER A 152 4.92 -1.98 -3.44
N VAL A 153 4.52 -0.73 -3.68
CA VAL A 153 3.78 -0.27 -4.84
C VAL A 153 4.70 0.65 -5.64
N LYS A 154 5.09 0.25 -6.85
CA LYS A 154 5.83 1.11 -7.80
C LYS A 154 4.85 1.63 -8.85
N VAL A 155 4.81 2.94 -9.07
CA VAL A 155 3.88 3.57 -10.02
C VAL A 155 4.62 3.99 -11.29
N ASP A 156 4.19 3.47 -12.42
CA ASP A 156 4.73 3.78 -13.75
C ASP A 156 3.89 4.84 -14.48
N ARG A 157 2.56 4.85 -14.25
CA ARG A 157 1.64 5.83 -14.84
C ARG A 157 0.50 6.17 -13.87
N GLY A 158 0.16 7.45 -13.78
CA GLY A 158 -0.97 7.97 -12.99
C GLY A 158 -0.62 8.27 -11.53
N LEU A 159 -1.62 8.14 -10.65
CA LEU A 159 -1.55 8.41 -9.21
C LEU A 159 -2.26 7.29 -8.46
N VAL A 160 -1.57 6.62 -7.53
CA VAL A 160 -2.10 5.51 -6.73
C VAL A 160 -2.31 5.99 -5.29
N GLU A 161 -3.49 5.76 -4.71
CA GLU A 161 -3.65 5.89 -3.26
C GLU A 161 -3.12 4.61 -2.60
N VAL A 162 -2.09 4.72 -1.76
CA VAL A 162 -1.53 3.60 -1.01
C VAL A 162 -1.90 3.76 0.45
N GLN A 163 -2.59 2.76 1.00
CA GLN A 163 -3.05 2.69 2.37
C GLN A 163 -2.21 1.65 3.12
N ASP A 164 -1.50 2.05 4.16
CA ASP A 164 -0.78 1.20 5.10
C ASP A 164 -1.75 0.74 6.20
N HIS A 165 -2.23 -0.49 6.07
CA HIS A 165 -3.19 -1.09 7.00
C HIS A 165 -2.55 -1.45 8.36
N MET A 166 -1.22 -1.51 8.43
CA MET A 166 -0.51 -1.88 9.65
C MET A 166 -0.40 -0.70 10.63
N HIS A 167 -0.19 0.50 10.07
CA HIS A 167 0.10 1.70 10.85
C HIS A 167 -1.00 2.77 10.79
N GLY A 168 -2.10 2.51 10.09
CA GLY A 168 -3.25 3.41 10.01
C GLY A 168 -2.89 4.76 9.40
N MET A 169 -2.34 4.71 8.18
CA MET A 169 -1.95 5.88 7.41
C MET A 169 -1.99 5.63 5.91
N LYS A 170 -2.17 6.68 5.11
CA LYS A 170 -2.18 6.59 3.65
C LYS A 170 -1.52 7.77 2.96
N THR A 171 -1.16 7.63 1.69
CA THR A 171 -0.64 8.72 0.86
C THR A 171 -0.90 8.47 -0.63
N PHE A 172 -0.67 9.49 -1.45
CA PHE A 172 -0.78 9.40 -2.91
C PHE A 172 0.60 9.29 -3.54
N VAL A 173 0.81 8.23 -4.31
CA VAL A 173 2.09 7.90 -4.95
C VAL A 173 1.98 8.22 -6.46
N PRO A 174 2.67 9.27 -6.95
CA PRO A 174 2.67 9.60 -8.37
C PRO A 174 3.60 8.69 -9.18
N ALA A 175 3.42 8.69 -10.49
CA ALA A 175 4.32 8.03 -11.45
C ALA A 175 5.80 8.40 -11.21
N GLY A 176 6.69 7.41 -11.32
CA GLY A 176 8.12 7.54 -11.02
C GLY A 176 8.49 7.37 -9.54
N GLN A 177 7.51 7.16 -8.66
CA GLN A 177 7.73 6.88 -7.24
C GLN A 177 7.33 5.44 -6.85
N ARG A 178 7.81 5.04 -5.67
CA ARG A 178 7.50 3.77 -5.01
C ARG A 178 7.19 4.01 -3.53
N ALA A 179 6.05 3.50 -3.07
CA ALA A 179 5.79 3.27 -1.64
C ALA A 179 6.27 1.89 -1.21
N LYS A 180 6.78 1.77 0.02
CA LYS A 180 7.09 0.51 0.68
C LYS A 180 6.55 0.52 2.11
N VAL A 181 5.77 -0.50 2.46
CA VAL A 181 5.27 -0.76 3.83
C VAL A 181 6.04 -1.95 4.40
N GLN A 182 6.43 -1.89 5.67
CA GLN A 182 7.16 -2.94 6.38
C GLN A 182 6.70 -3.03 7.84
N GLN A 183 6.70 -4.21 8.45
CA GLN A 183 6.13 -4.40 9.80
C GLN A 183 6.72 -3.54 10.93
N ASN A 184 7.97 -3.07 10.80
CA ASN A 184 8.71 -2.40 11.88
C ASN A 184 9.12 -0.95 11.56
N ARG A 185 8.51 -0.33 10.54
CA ARG A 185 8.81 1.04 10.12
C ARG A 185 7.61 1.64 9.39
N ALA A 186 7.39 2.94 9.57
CA ALA A 186 6.42 3.69 8.78
C ALA A 186 6.67 3.56 7.28
N MET A 187 5.61 3.70 6.49
CA MET A 187 5.67 3.68 5.03
C MET A 187 6.80 4.60 4.51
N GLN A 188 7.61 4.08 3.59
CA GLN A 188 8.69 4.84 2.96
C GLN A 188 8.34 5.14 1.51
N ILE A 189 8.41 6.42 1.11
CA ILE A 189 8.29 6.83 -0.29
C ILE A 189 9.67 7.11 -0.87
N SER A 190 9.91 6.64 -2.09
CA SER A 190 11.19 6.74 -2.79
C SER A 190 10.98 7.00 -4.29
N GLY A 191 12.00 7.52 -4.96
CA GLY A 191 11.94 7.93 -6.36
C GLY A 191 12.09 9.44 -6.53
N SER A 192 11.92 9.94 -7.75
CA SER A 192 12.02 11.36 -8.07
C SER A 192 10.70 12.09 -7.78
N GLY A 193 10.76 13.28 -7.18
CA GLY A 193 9.59 14.15 -7.02
C GLY A 193 9.61 14.97 -5.73
N GLN A 194 8.46 15.53 -5.37
CA GLN A 194 8.28 16.39 -4.20
C GLN A 194 8.22 15.60 -2.89
N ARG A 195 8.34 16.31 -1.75
CA ARG A 195 8.10 15.76 -0.42
C ARG A 195 6.66 15.23 -0.32
N TYR A 196 6.53 14.07 0.29
CA TYR A 196 5.25 13.42 0.56
C TYR A 196 4.76 13.76 1.97
N MET A 197 3.44 13.69 2.16
CA MET A 197 2.79 13.71 3.47
C MET A 197 1.95 12.46 3.61
N PHE A 198 1.74 12.02 4.85
CA PHE A 198 0.79 10.95 5.17
C PHE A 198 -0.51 11.56 5.69
N ILE A 199 -1.60 10.86 5.49
CA ILE A 199 -2.91 11.13 6.07
C ILE A 199 -3.16 9.97 7.04
N ALA A 200 -3.28 10.24 8.34
CA ALA A 200 -3.68 9.23 9.32
C ALA A 200 -5.17 8.87 9.16
N ASP A 201 -5.61 7.75 9.73
CA ASP A 201 -7.01 7.30 9.64
C ASP A 201 -8.02 8.30 10.24
N ASN A 202 -7.57 9.14 11.18
CA ASN A 202 -8.37 10.25 11.75
C ASN A 202 -8.45 11.49 10.82
N GLY A 203 -7.79 11.46 9.66
CA GLY A 203 -7.73 12.54 8.68
C GLY A 203 -6.59 13.55 8.88
N GLU A 204 -5.77 13.42 9.92
CA GLU A 204 -4.68 14.35 10.20
C GLU A 204 -3.51 14.17 9.23
N LEU A 205 -2.87 15.29 8.86
CA LEU A 205 -1.66 15.29 8.05
C LEU A 205 -0.43 15.05 8.92
N MET A 206 0.37 14.05 8.58
CA MET A 206 1.63 13.71 9.25
C MET A 206 2.80 13.91 8.30
N THR A 207 3.92 14.44 8.81
CA THR A 207 5.20 14.40 8.10
C THR A 207 5.80 12.99 8.15
N PRO A 208 6.82 12.70 7.33
CA PRO A 208 7.51 11.41 7.40
C PRO A 208 8.22 11.16 8.73
N ALA A 209 8.56 12.20 9.50
CA ALA A 209 9.13 12.06 10.84
C ALA A 209 8.06 11.65 11.85
N ASP A 210 6.92 12.36 11.88
CA ASP A 210 5.81 12.06 12.79
C ASP A 210 5.27 10.63 12.58
N ALA A 211 5.22 10.18 11.33
CA ALA A 211 4.82 8.82 10.99
C ALA A 211 5.80 7.76 11.53
N ASP A 212 7.11 7.99 11.41
CA ASP A 212 8.17 7.10 11.89
C ASP A 212 8.16 7.02 13.43
N ASP A 213 7.93 8.16 14.11
CA ASP A 213 7.79 8.23 15.57
C ASP A 213 6.47 7.60 16.07
N LYS A 214 5.36 7.74 15.33
CA LYS A 214 4.10 7.00 15.60
C LYS A 214 4.34 5.50 15.63
N VAL A 215 5.07 4.96 14.64
CA VAL A 215 5.36 3.51 14.56
C VAL A 215 6.30 3.07 15.69
N ARG A 216 7.35 3.84 16.00
CA ARG A 216 8.23 3.56 17.14
C ARG A 216 7.49 3.55 18.48
N SER A 217 6.64 4.54 18.72
CA SER A 217 5.86 4.65 19.96
C SER A 217 4.80 3.55 20.07
N GLY A 218 4.13 3.22 18.96
CA GLY A 218 3.16 2.11 18.90
C GLY A 218 3.76 0.75 19.27
N GLY A 219 5.02 0.50 18.88
CA GLY A 219 5.74 -0.74 19.21
C GLY A 219 6.05 -0.96 20.69
N ASN A 220 5.98 0.07 21.54
CA ASN A 220 6.27 -0.01 22.97
C ASN A 220 5.03 -0.09 23.88
N ASN A 221 3.82 0.00 23.32
CA ASN A 221 2.59 0.17 24.11
C ASN A 221 1.95 -1.16 24.56
N ASN A 222 2.74 -2.00 25.24
CA ASN A 222 2.25 -3.06 26.13
C ASN A 222 2.37 -2.64 27.62
N ASN A 223 2.29 -1.34 27.93
CA ASN A 223 2.21 -0.84 29.29
C ASN A 223 1.25 0.36 29.42
N PRO A 224 -0.02 0.16 29.81
CA PRO A 224 -0.98 1.25 30.02
C PRO A 224 -0.71 1.93 31.37
N GLY A 225 0.25 2.86 31.41
CA GLY A 225 0.56 3.65 32.60
C GLY A 225 1.87 4.40 32.49
N GLY A 226 1.84 5.64 32.00
CA GLY A 226 3.07 6.39 31.73
C GLY A 226 2.86 7.83 31.25
N GLY A 227 1.82 8.53 31.73
CA GLY A 227 1.79 9.98 31.55
C GLY A 227 2.81 10.65 32.47
N ASN A 228 3.79 11.37 31.91
CA ASN A 228 4.28 12.63 32.47
C ASN A 228 5.32 13.34 31.57
N ASN A 229 4.98 14.59 31.24
CA ASN A 229 5.86 15.76 31.24
C ASN A 229 7.34 15.58 30.84
N SER A 230 7.66 15.97 29.60
CA SER A 230 9.02 16.38 29.21
C SER A 230 9.39 17.73 29.86
N ALA A 231 9.61 17.73 31.16
CA ALA A 231 10.38 18.77 31.84
C ALA A 231 11.88 18.36 31.80
N ALA A 232 12.75 19.32 31.50
CA ALA A 232 14.20 19.09 31.51
C ALA A 232 14.69 18.70 32.92
N ASN A 233 15.69 17.82 33.03
CA ASN A 233 17.08 18.27 33.21
C ASN A 233 18.12 17.12 33.21
N GLN A 234 19.37 17.50 32.94
CA GLN A 234 20.69 16.91 33.23
C GLN A 234 20.82 15.60 34.03
N ASP A 235 21.79 14.80 33.58
CA ASP A 235 22.88 14.17 34.34
C ASP A 235 22.69 13.97 35.86
N GLN A 236 22.66 12.70 36.31
CA GLN A 236 23.60 12.19 37.32
C GLN A 236 23.51 10.66 37.46
N ALA A 237 24.56 10.06 38.02
CA ALA A 237 24.82 8.62 38.01
C ALA A 237 23.89 7.80 38.93
N VAL A 238 23.57 6.58 38.50
CA VAL A 238 22.94 5.55 39.36
C VAL A 238 24.03 4.86 40.19
N ALA A 239 24.13 5.20 41.47
CA ALA A 239 24.82 4.39 42.47
C ALA A 239 23.83 3.40 43.11
N ASN A 240 24.22 2.13 43.19
CA ASN A 240 23.32 1.03 43.51
C ASN A 240 23.13 0.89 45.04
N ASN A 241 21.89 0.84 45.52
CA ASN A 241 21.58 0.70 46.95
C ASN A 241 21.62 -0.76 47.41
N ASN A 242 22.31 -1.04 48.52
CA ASN A 242 22.02 -2.21 49.35
C ASN A 242 22.38 -1.92 50.82
N SER A 243 21.38 -1.72 51.67
CA SER A 243 21.54 -1.76 53.13
C SER A 243 20.25 -2.26 53.77
N ASN A 244 20.41 -3.33 54.55
CA ASN A 244 19.34 -4.05 55.24
C ASN A 244 18.80 -3.27 56.45
N ALA A 245 17.61 -3.62 56.92
CA ALA A 245 16.94 -2.94 58.02
C ALA A 245 17.61 -3.17 59.39
N ASN A 246 17.61 -2.15 60.26
CA ASN A 246 17.31 -2.34 61.69
C ASN A 246 16.80 -1.06 62.37
N SER A 247 16.04 -1.28 63.44
CA SER A 247 15.52 -0.34 64.43
C SER A 247 16.57 0.55 65.13
N GLY A 248 16.13 1.69 65.67
CA GLY A 248 16.93 2.55 66.54
C GLY A 248 16.24 3.86 66.91
N ASN A 249 15.64 3.93 68.11
CA ASN A 249 14.99 5.12 68.64
C ASN A 249 15.97 6.04 69.39
N GLY A 250 15.82 7.37 69.20
CA GLY A 250 16.24 8.39 70.18
C GLY A 250 17.59 9.07 69.93
N GLY A 251 17.68 10.35 70.32
CA GLY A 251 18.96 11.06 70.46
C GLY A 251 19.01 12.49 69.93
N SER A 252 18.28 13.43 70.53
CA SER A 252 18.56 14.86 70.32
C SER A 252 19.94 15.22 70.88
N GLY A 253 20.79 15.85 70.07
CA GLY A 253 22.10 16.33 70.50
C GLY A 253 22.56 17.50 69.65
N ASN A 254 22.45 18.73 70.20
CA ASN A 254 22.95 19.94 69.56
C ASN A 254 24.23 20.41 70.29
N GLY A 255 25.24 20.80 69.52
CA GLY A 255 26.54 21.28 69.99
C GLY A 255 27.65 20.81 69.04
N GLY A 256 28.59 21.64 68.59
CA GLY A 256 28.81 23.04 68.93
C GLY A 256 30.31 23.30 69.09
N SER A 257 30.88 24.04 68.14
CA SER A 257 32.20 24.70 68.23
C SER A 257 33.46 23.82 68.26
N GLY A 258 34.35 24.01 67.27
CA GLY A 258 35.70 23.43 67.24
C GLY A 258 36.56 24.09 66.16
N ASN A 259 37.33 25.12 66.53
CA ASN A 259 38.14 25.93 65.62
C ASN A 259 39.61 25.45 65.56
N GLY A 260 40.29 25.68 64.43
CA GLY A 260 41.73 25.49 64.23
C GLY A 260 42.06 24.43 63.16
N GLY A 261 43.07 24.62 62.30
CA GLY A 261 43.92 25.80 62.13
C GLY A 261 45.05 25.55 61.10
N SER A 262 45.45 26.60 60.41
CA SER A 262 46.76 26.87 59.76
C SER A 262 47.58 25.75 59.08
N ASN A 263 47.88 26.00 57.80
CA ASN A 263 49.12 25.62 57.07
C ASN A 263 49.31 24.11 56.79
N ASN A 264 50.10 23.66 55.81
CA ASN A 264 51.19 24.32 55.07
C ASN A 264 51.29 23.85 53.60
N SER A 265 52.09 24.58 52.83
CA SER A 265 52.53 24.28 51.46
C SER A 265 53.13 22.87 51.25
N GLY A 266 53.01 22.36 50.03
CA GLY A 266 53.70 21.15 49.57
C GLY A 266 53.58 20.94 48.06
N GLY A 267 54.20 21.83 47.27
CA GLY A 267 54.26 21.65 45.83
C GLY A 267 55.32 20.62 45.43
N ASN A 268 55.09 19.89 44.34
CA ASN A 268 56.18 19.54 43.44
C ASN A 268 55.73 19.57 41.98
N SER A 269 56.65 19.97 41.10
CA SER A 269 56.48 20.12 39.66
C SER A 269 57.29 19.03 38.93
N SER A 270 57.12 18.91 37.61
CA SER A 270 58.02 18.19 36.67
C SER A 270 57.95 16.64 36.78
N ASN A 271 58.27 15.79 35.80
CA ASN A 271 58.61 15.86 34.35
C ASN A 271 58.57 14.40 33.79
N ASN A 272 58.54 14.02 32.51
CA ASN A 272 58.37 14.65 31.18
C ASN A 272 58.19 13.51 30.12
N ALA A 273 58.17 13.83 28.83
CA ALA A 273 58.71 13.02 27.72
C ALA A 273 57.86 11.89 27.07
N SER A 274 57.01 12.32 26.13
CA SER A 274 56.95 11.89 24.73
C SER A 274 57.78 10.70 24.18
N ALA A 275 57.09 9.78 23.47
CA ALA A 275 57.46 9.12 22.20
C ALA A 275 56.14 8.55 21.58
N LYS A 276 55.70 8.70 20.33
CA LYS A 276 56.25 8.87 18.95
C LYS A 276 56.49 7.54 18.19
N SER A 277 55.99 7.51 16.94
CA SER A 277 55.98 6.42 15.93
C SER A 277 54.91 5.35 16.15
N ASN A 278 53.96 5.04 15.24
CA ASN A 278 53.92 4.94 13.77
C ASN A 278 54.64 3.71 13.20
N ASN A 279 53.89 2.75 12.66
CA ASN A 279 53.82 2.37 11.23
C ASN A 279 53.22 0.94 11.08
N GLY A 280 52.52 0.66 9.98
CA GLY A 280 51.94 -0.67 9.67
C GLY A 280 50.66 -0.59 8.85
#